data_AF-A0A8B6UKU3-F1
#
_entry.id   AF-A0A8B6UKU3-F1
#
_cell.length_a   1.000
_cell.length_b   1.000
_cell.length_c   1.000
_cell.angle_alpha   90.00
_cell.angle_beta   90.00
_cell.angle_gamma   90.00
#
_symmetry.space_group_name_H-M   'P 1'
#
loop_
_entity.id
_entity.type
_entity.pdbx_description
1 polymer ?
#
loop_
_entity_poly.entity_id
_entity_poly.type
_entity_poly.pdbx_seq_one_letter_code
_entity_poly.pdbx_strand_id
1 'polypeptide(L)'
;MSDFQTETTPTARKQHKCCECYGVIGPGQKYQLITGSWDGDMDTFKTCIPCVEARTWATAQPEWGGDGEHLYYFGRLDVDLADLAPEIRSQDGRRFHAYRLQALMSRRRNAGRASRAAA
;
A
#
# COMPACT_ATOMS: atom_id res chain seq x y z
N MET A 1 25.06 -8.67 1.87
CA MET A 1 24.31 -9.09 3.08
C MET A 1 23.19 -10.00 2.61
N SER A 2 22.72 -10.96 3.41
CA SER A 2 21.58 -11.81 3.02
C SER A 2 20.28 -11.01 3.04
N ASP A 3 19.37 -11.26 2.12
CA ASP A 3 18.03 -10.66 2.17
C ASP A 3 17.25 -11.21 3.37
N PHE A 4 16.64 -10.31 4.14
CA PHE A 4 15.78 -10.67 5.27
C PHE A 4 14.74 -9.58 5.50
N GLN A 5 13.60 -9.94 6.09
CA GLN A 5 12.62 -8.95 6.53
C GLN A 5 11.95 -9.37 7.84
N THR A 6 11.49 -8.38 8.58
CA THR A 6 10.67 -8.53 9.79
C THR A 6 9.37 -7.76 9.61
N GLU A 7 8.27 -8.33 10.09
CA GLU A 7 6.93 -7.73 10.00
C GLU A 7 6.29 -7.65 11.38
N THR A 8 5.72 -6.49 11.71
CA THR A 8 4.93 -6.28 12.93
C THR A 8 3.72 -5.39 12.65
N THR A 9 2.72 -5.43 13.54
CA THR A 9 1.54 -4.53 13.47
C THR A 9 1.40 -3.68 14.74
N PRO A 10 2.29 -2.70 14.97
CA PRO A 10 2.23 -1.84 16.16
C PRO A 10 1.09 -0.82 16.12
N THR A 11 0.75 -0.29 17.29
CA THR A 11 -0.09 0.90 17.44
C THR A 11 0.78 2.16 17.39
N ALA A 12 0.42 3.13 16.56
CA ALA A 12 1.12 4.39 16.41
C ALA A 12 1.11 5.20 17.71
N ARG A 13 2.29 5.56 18.22
CA ARG A 13 2.45 6.47 19.37
C ARG A 13 2.60 7.94 18.97
N LYS A 14 2.95 8.17 17.70
CA LYS A 14 3.09 9.50 17.08
C LYS A 14 2.57 9.44 15.65
N GLN A 15 2.44 10.61 15.02
CA GLN A 15 2.04 10.68 13.62
C GLN A 15 3.09 10.01 12.71
N HIS A 16 2.64 9.20 11.76
CA HIS A 16 3.47 8.62 10.70
C HIS A 16 2.86 8.89 9.32
N LYS A 17 3.69 8.75 8.28
CA LYS A 17 3.27 8.80 6.88
C LYS A 17 3.20 7.37 6.34
N CYS A 18 2.08 7.00 5.73
CA CYS A 18 1.96 5.73 5.01
C CYS A 18 2.86 5.77 3.76
N CYS A 19 3.64 4.71 3.49
CA CYS A 19 4.47 4.64 2.28
C CYS A 19 3.64 4.51 1.00
N GLU A 20 2.45 3.91 1.06
CA GLU A 20 1.58 3.68 -0.11
C GLU A 20 0.72 4.89 -0.49
N CYS A 21 -0.24 5.26 0.36
CA CYS A 21 -1.15 6.37 0.05
C CYS A 21 -0.56 7.74 0.39
N TYR A 22 0.58 7.82 1.08
CA TYR A 22 1.14 9.07 1.65
C TYR A 22 0.19 9.83 2.61
N GLY A 23 -0.89 9.17 3.02
CA GLY A 23 -1.80 9.65 4.04
C GLY A 23 -1.19 9.57 5.44
N VAL A 24 -1.86 10.23 6.39
CA VAL A 24 -1.47 10.26 7.80
C VAL A 24 -1.93 8.99 8.51
N ILE A 25 -1.03 8.44 9.34
CA ILE A 25 -1.32 7.44 10.36
C ILE A 25 -1.23 8.16 11.70
N GLY A 26 -2.36 8.39 12.33
CA GLY A 26 -2.47 9.13 13.59
C GLY A 26 -2.12 8.28 14.83
N PRO A 27 -1.82 8.91 15.98
CA PRO A 27 -1.69 8.21 17.25
C PRO A 27 -2.93 7.33 17.55
N GLY A 28 -2.71 6.14 18.09
CA GLY A 28 -3.76 5.15 18.38
C GLY A 28 -4.17 4.27 17.18
N GLN A 29 -3.75 4.61 15.96
CA GLN A 29 -4.01 3.76 14.78
C GLN A 29 -3.00 2.62 14.67
N LYS A 30 -3.46 1.43 14.28
CA LYS A 30 -2.57 0.33 13.88
C LYS A 30 -1.98 0.59 12.50
N TYR A 31 -0.79 0.07 12.26
CA TYR A 31 -0.14 0.05 10.95
C TYR A 31 0.79 -1.15 10.84
N GLN A 32 1.07 -1.60 9.61
CA GLN A 32 2.10 -2.59 9.35
C GLN A 32 3.46 -1.89 9.29
N LEU A 33 4.43 -2.44 10.01
CA LEU A 33 5.82 -2.04 9.98
C LEU A 33 6.64 -3.20 9.42
N ILE A 34 7.26 -2.99 8.25
CA ILE A 34 8.21 -3.92 7.65
C ILE A 34 9.58 -3.27 7.65
N THR A 35 10.57 -3.99 8.18
CA THR A 35 11.98 -3.60 8.14
C THR A 35 12.79 -4.78 7.64
N GLY A 36 13.63 -4.55 6.62
CA GLY A 36 14.38 -5.60 5.97
C GLY A 36 15.59 -5.09 5.20
N SER A 37 16.41 -6.03 4.75
CA SER A 37 17.50 -5.85 3.80
C SER A 37 17.08 -6.42 2.46
N TRP A 38 17.21 -5.63 1.39
CA TRP A 38 17.01 -6.03 0.00
C TRP A 38 18.21 -5.53 -0.80
N ASP A 39 18.88 -6.42 -1.54
CA ASP A 39 20.07 -6.10 -2.35
C ASP A 39 21.23 -5.45 -1.55
N GLY A 40 21.26 -5.71 -0.24
CA GLY A 40 22.24 -5.15 0.69
C GLY A 40 21.87 -3.80 1.30
N ASP A 41 20.74 -3.21 0.89
CA ASP A 41 20.22 -1.96 1.46
C ASP A 41 19.11 -2.23 2.48
N MET A 42 19.19 -1.51 3.61
CA MET A 42 18.22 -1.60 4.70
C MET A 42 17.12 -0.56 4.53
N ASP A 43 15.87 -1.00 4.45
CA ASP A 43 14.72 -0.12 4.33
C ASP A 43 13.65 -0.40 5.40
N THR A 44 12.78 0.59 5.62
CA THR A 44 11.67 0.48 6.56
C THR A 44 10.39 1.12 6.01
N PHE A 45 9.34 0.30 5.90
CA PHE A 45 8.06 0.68 5.34
C PHE A 45 6.98 0.70 6.42
N LYS A 46 6.20 1.79 6.43
CA LYS A 46 5.05 1.97 7.33
C LYS A 46 3.80 2.03 6.48
N THR A 47 2.93 1.02 6.59
CA THR A 47 1.75 0.90 5.74
C THR A 47 0.49 0.96 6.60
N CYS A 48 -0.42 1.90 6.32
CA CYS A 48 -1.69 1.95 7.03
C CYS A 48 -2.55 0.73 6.70
N ILE A 49 -3.37 0.27 7.65
CA ILE A 49 -4.21 -0.94 7.48
C ILE A 49 -5.07 -0.91 6.19
N PRO A 50 -5.71 0.20 5.78
CA PRO A 50 -6.45 0.22 4.51
C PRO A 50 -5.59 -0.06 3.27
N CYS A 51 -4.31 0.33 3.28
CA CYS A 51 -3.38 0.01 2.19
C CYS A 51 -2.87 -1.43 2.28
N VAL A 52 -2.74 -1.99 3.48
CA VAL A 52 -2.46 -3.42 3.66
C VAL A 52 -3.60 -4.26 3.08
N GLU A 53 -4.85 -3.94 3.41
CA GLU A 53 -6.03 -4.62 2.89
C GLU A 53 -6.14 -4.50 1.36
N ALA A 54 -5.91 -3.29 0.83
CA ALA A 54 -5.90 -3.05 -0.61
C ALA A 54 -4.82 -3.89 -1.33
N ARG A 55 -3.60 -3.94 -0.77
CA ARG A 55 -2.52 -4.78 -1.28
C ARG A 55 -2.90 -6.26 -1.24
N THR A 56 -3.34 -6.76 -0.09
CA THR A 56 -3.71 -8.17 0.08
C THR A 56 -4.79 -8.59 -0.91
N TRP A 57 -5.78 -7.72 -1.17
CA TRP A 57 -6.76 -7.98 -2.21
C TRP A 57 -6.14 -7.97 -3.60
N ALA A 58 -5.33 -6.96 -3.93
CA ALA A 58 -4.74 -6.82 -5.27
C ALA A 58 -3.82 -8.00 -5.62
N THR A 59 -2.95 -8.40 -4.70
CA THR A 59 -2.00 -9.52 -4.89
C THR A 59 -2.68 -10.89 -4.94
N ALA A 60 -3.97 -10.98 -4.60
CA ALA A 60 -4.76 -12.21 -4.68
C ALA A 60 -5.53 -12.34 -6.01
N GLN A 61 -5.45 -11.35 -6.91
CA GLN A 61 -6.14 -11.41 -8.19
C GLN A 61 -5.42 -12.34 -9.17
N PRO A 62 -6.13 -13.15 -9.98
CA PRO A 62 -5.51 -14.00 -11.01
C PRO A 62 -4.67 -13.22 -12.04
N GLU A 63 -5.04 -11.98 -12.30
CA GLU A 63 -4.35 -11.09 -13.24
C GLU A 63 -3.09 -10.45 -12.63
N TRP A 64 -2.95 -10.49 -11.30
CA TRP A 64 -1.76 -9.98 -10.62
C TRP A 64 -0.56 -10.87 -10.91
N GLY A 65 0.53 -10.29 -11.42
CA GLY A 65 1.72 -11.09 -11.77
C GLY A 65 1.47 -12.05 -12.93
N GLY A 66 0.50 -11.77 -13.80
CA GLY A 66 0.20 -12.60 -14.97
C GLY A 66 1.35 -12.72 -15.98
N ASP A 67 2.37 -11.85 -15.89
CA ASP A 67 3.61 -11.91 -16.66
C ASP A 67 4.75 -12.68 -15.95
N GLY A 68 4.54 -13.13 -14.71
CA GLY A 68 5.53 -13.83 -13.89
C GLY A 68 6.64 -12.94 -13.31
N GLU A 69 6.66 -11.65 -13.65
CA GLU A 69 7.70 -10.70 -13.27
C GLU A 69 7.15 -9.54 -12.41
N HIS A 70 5.82 -9.38 -12.31
CA HIS A 70 5.22 -8.31 -11.50
C HIS A 70 5.42 -8.54 -10.00
N LEU A 71 6.51 -7.98 -9.48
CA LEU A 71 6.80 -7.91 -8.06
C LEU A 71 6.07 -6.72 -7.42
N TYR A 72 5.61 -6.92 -6.19
CA TYR A 72 5.08 -5.82 -5.39
C TYR A 72 6.23 -4.94 -4.87
N TYR A 73 6.18 -3.65 -5.19
CA TYR A 73 7.13 -2.65 -4.69
C TYR A 73 6.43 -1.67 -3.74
N PHE A 74 7.00 -1.49 -2.56
CA PHE A 74 6.46 -0.55 -1.59
C PHE A 74 6.40 0.87 -2.16
N GLY A 75 5.27 1.54 -1.95
CA GLY A 75 5.01 2.89 -2.43
C GLY A 75 4.47 2.96 -3.86
N ARG A 76 4.21 1.82 -4.51
CA ARG A 76 3.65 1.76 -5.87
C ARG A 76 2.23 1.20 -5.97
N LEU A 77 1.57 0.84 -4.86
CA LEU A 77 0.26 0.19 -4.90
C LEU A 77 -0.81 0.97 -5.70
N ASP A 78 -0.73 2.30 -5.73
CA ASP A 78 -1.65 3.13 -6.52
C ASP A 78 -1.48 2.88 -8.03
N VAL A 79 -0.23 2.73 -8.49
CA VAL A 79 0.09 2.40 -9.89
C VAL A 79 -0.29 0.95 -10.17
N ASP A 80 0.06 0.03 -9.27
CA ASP A 80 -0.25 -1.39 -9.45
C ASP A 80 -1.78 -1.62 -9.56
N LEU A 81 -2.60 -0.89 -8.80
CA LEU A 81 -4.05 -0.93 -8.95
C LEU A 81 -4.53 -0.32 -10.27
N ALA A 82 -3.82 0.69 -10.81
CA ALA A 82 -4.13 1.31 -12.10
C ALA A 82 -3.91 0.33 -13.24
N ASP A 83 -2.83 -0.45 -13.15
CA ASP A 83 -2.41 -1.44 -14.13
C ASP A 83 -3.26 -2.70 -14.02
N LEU A 84 -3.60 -3.15 -12.81
CA LEU A 84 -4.46 -4.31 -12.58
C LEU A 84 -5.90 -4.10 -13.09
N ALA A 85 -6.49 -2.92 -12.89
CA ALA A 85 -7.88 -2.66 -13.23
C ALA A 85 -8.27 -2.94 -14.71
N PRO A 86 -7.50 -2.53 -15.73
CA PRO A 86 -7.78 -2.87 -17.13
C PRO A 86 -7.51 -4.34 -17.47
N GLU A 87 -6.62 -5.03 -16.75
CA GLU A 87 -6.36 -6.46 -16.97
C GLU A 87 -7.51 -7.35 -16.48
N ILE A 88 -8.28 -6.89 -15.50
CA ILE A 88 -9.52 -7.54 -15.07
C ILE A 88 -10.59 -7.38 -16.15
N ARG A 89 -10.73 -8.39 -17.00
CA ARG A 89 -11.72 -8.44 -18.10
C ARG A 89 -13.08 -9.01 -17.68
N SER A 90 -13.17 -9.65 -16.52
CA SER A 90 -14.42 -10.21 -16.03
C SER A 90 -15.42 -9.12 -15.61
N GLN A 91 -16.71 -9.38 -15.85
CA GLN A 91 -17.81 -8.49 -15.47
C GLN A 91 -18.35 -8.79 -14.07
N ASP A 92 -17.46 -9.06 -13.11
CA ASP A 92 -17.77 -9.47 -11.73
C ASP A 92 -17.60 -8.33 -10.71
N GLY A 93 -17.28 -7.12 -11.17
CA GLY A 93 -17.10 -5.93 -10.34
C GLY A 93 -15.70 -5.76 -9.74
N ARG A 94 -14.78 -6.72 -9.90
CA ARG A 94 -13.40 -6.59 -9.39
C ARG A 94 -12.65 -5.40 -9.98
N ARG A 95 -12.88 -5.09 -11.27
CA ARG A 95 -12.36 -3.89 -11.92
C ARG A 95 -12.78 -2.59 -11.20
N PHE A 96 -14.07 -2.45 -10.87
CA PHE A 96 -14.56 -1.29 -10.11
C PHE A 96 -14.02 -1.28 -8.68
N HIS A 97 -13.79 -2.44 -8.09
CA HIS A 97 -13.15 -2.56 -6.78
C HIS A 97 -11.73 -1.99 -6.81
N ALA A 98 -10.91 -2.34 -7.80
CA ALA A 98 -9.56 -1.78 -7.96
C ALA A 98 -9.56 -0.23 -8.03
N TYR A 99 -10.41 0.35 -8.88
CA TYR A 99 -10.55 1.83 -8.97
C TYR A 99 -11.06 2.44 -7.67
N ARG A 100 -11.94 1.76 -6.94
CA ARG A 100 -12.43 2.23 -5.63
C ARG A 100 -11.30 2.27 -4.61
N LEU A 101 -10.40 1.28 -4.60
CA LEU A 101 -9.22 1.28 -3.74
C LEU A 101 -8.29 2.45 -4.06
N GLN A 102 -8.02 2.74 -5.33
CA GLN A 102 -7.25 3.92 -5.74
C GLN A 102 -7.89 5.23 -5.29
N ALA A 103 -9.22 5.37 -5.45
CA ALA A 103 -9.94 6.55 -5.00
C ALA A 103 -9.85 6.72 -3.47
N LEU A 104 -9.92 5.64 -2.70
CA LEU A 104 -9.72 5.66 -1.24
C LEU A 104 -8.29 6.06 -0.88
N MET A 105 -7.28 5.53 -1.58
CA MET A 105 -5.89 5.94 -1.38
C MET A 105 -5.69 7.43 -1.68
N SER A 106 -6.24 7.93 -2.79
CA SER A 106 -6.19 9.35 -3.16
C SER A 106 -6.87 10.25 -2.13
N ARG A 107 -8.02 9.84 -1.58
CA ARG A 107 -8.69 10.58 -0.49
C ARG A 107 -7.80 10.66 0.75
N ARG A 108 -7.16 9.55 1.14
CA ARG A 108 -6.21 9.51 2.26
C ARG A 108 -4.98 10.39 2.02
N ARG A 109 -4.44 10.37 0.80
CA ARG A 109 -3.33 11.23 0.35
C ARG A 109 -3.69 12.71 0.50
N ASN A 110 -4.86 13.10 0.00
CA ASN A 110 -5.34 14.48 0.03
C ASN A 110 -5.63 14.95 1.45
N ALA A 111 -6.26 14.11 2.28
CA ALA A 111 -6.44 14.41 3.70
C ALA A 111 -5.10 14.62 4.40
N GLY A 112 -4.10 13.77 4.14
CA GLY A 112 -2.76 13.94 4.71
C GLY A 112 -2.02 15.19 4.22
N ARG A 113 -2.25 15.61 2.96
CA ARG A 113 -1.73 16.90 2.44
C ARG A 113 -2.40 18.08 3.13
N ALA A 114 -3.72 18.05 3.28
CA ALA A 114 -4.48 19.10 3.95
C ALA A 114 -4.07 19.28 5.42
N SER A 115 -3.88 18.18 6.16
CA SER A 115 -3.42 18.24 7.56
C SER A 115 -2.03 18.87 7.72
N ARG A 116 -1.14 18.73 6.72
CA ARG A 116 0.18 19.37 6.74
C ARG A 116 0.15 20.84 6.35
N ALA A 117 -0.80 21.25 5.50
CA ALA A 117 -0.96 22.65 5.11
C ALA A 117 -1.61 23.49 6.22
N ALA A 118 -2.33 22.85 7.15
CA ALA A 118 -3.00 23.49 8.27
C ALA A 118 -2.17 23.52 9.58
N ALA A 119 -0.98 22.91 9.58
CA ALA A 119 -0.05 22.85 10.72
C ALA A 119 1.13 23.78 10.49
#